data_AF-A0A3A9JXK8-F1
#
_entry.id   AF-A0A3A9JXK8-F1
#
_cell.length_a   1.000
_cell.length_b   1.000
_cell.length_c   1.000
_cell.angle_alpha   90.00
_cell.angle_beta   90.00
_cell.angle_gamma   90.00
#
_symmetry.space_group_name_H-M   'P 1'
#
loop_
_entity.id
_entity.type
_entity.pdbx_description
1 polymer ?
#
loop_
_entity_poly.entity_id
_entity_poly.type
_entity_poly.pdbx_seq_one_letter_code
_entity_poly.pdbx_strand_id
1 'polypeptide(L)'
;MRVIETTKGEIIKGRDAYPYEIKNEKIHIKLPFYVDLKRLTDILKQRGYFVANDPEEMDSQGWGKWYDAEGYYPYWIYEEDHCHYFAFPPEDYKLVPEPGAAPKYIPVLGTKAVEEFFHWLPVLKEAILKDEPARLRE
;
A
#
# COMPACT_ATOMS: atom_id res chain seq x y z
N MET A 1 -25.37 -9.87 14.90
CA MET A 1 -24.80 -9.67 13.55
C MET A 1 -23.30 -9.95 13.67
N ARG A 2 -22.77 -11.04 13.12
CA ARG A 2 -21.34 -11.36 13.21
C ARG A 2 -20.60 -10.47 12.20
N VAL A 3 -19.86 -9.49 12.70
CA VAL A 3 -18.95 -8.72 11.86
C VAL A 3 -17.77 -9.65 11.57
N ILE A 4 -17.65 -10.11 10.34
CA ILE A 4 -16.44 -10.81 9.91
C ILE A 4 -15.35 -9.74 9.92
N GLU A 5 -14.39 -9.89 10.83
CA GLU A 5 -13.17 -9.09 10.85
C GLU A 5 -12.35 -9.48 9.62
N THR A 6 -12.72 -8.92 8.47
CA THR A 6 -12.05 -9.25 7.21
C THR A 6 -10.76 -8.47 7.14
N THR A 7 -9.71 -9.05 7.73
CA THR A 7 -8.31 -8.67 7.49
C THR A 7 -7.91 -8.87 6.04
N LYS A 8 -8.78 -9.43 5.19
CA LYS A 8 -8.57 -9.63 3.74
C LYS A 8 -9.82 -9.28 2.96
N GLY A 9 -9.68 -8.75 1.76
CA GLY A 9 -10.79 -8.49 0.85
C GLY A 9 -10.31 -7.99 -0.50
N GLU A 10 -11.19 -7.36 -1.27
CA GLU A 10 -10.86 -6.80 -2.58
C GLU A 10 -11.50 -5.41 -2.74
N ILE A 11 -10.74 -4.46 -3.29
CA ILE A 11 -11.25 -3.17 -3.75
C ILE A 11 -11.58 -3.29 -5.23
N ILE A 12 -12.83 -3.02 -5.61
CA ILE A 12 -13.27 -3.08 -7.00
C ILE A 12 -13.38 -1.66 -7.57
N LYS A 13 -12.70 -1.39 -8.70
CA LYS A 13 -12.83 -0.14 -9.45
C LYS A 13 -12.98 -0.43 -10.94
N GLY A 14 -14.22 -0.36 -11.41
CA GLY A 14 -14.55 -0.70 -12.79
C GLY A 14 -14.28 -2.17 -13.07
N ARG A 15 -13.27 -2.47 -13.90
CA ARG A 15 -12.84 -3.84 -14.23
C ARG A 15 -11.62 -4.31 -13.43
N ASP A 16 -11.01 -3.41 -12.67
CA ASP A 16 -9.83 -3.72 -11.87
C ASP A 16 -10.27 -4.20 -10.47
N ALA A 17 -9.64 -5.28 -10.01
CA ALA A 17 -9.77 -5.78 -8.65
C ALA A 17 -8.40 -5.68 -7.96
N TYR A 18 -8.40 -5.16 -6.73
CA TYR A 18 -7.22 -4.97 -5.92
C TYR A 18 -7.38 -5.73 -4.61
N PRO A 19 -6.88 -6.98 -4.53
CA PRO A 19 -6.85 -7.72 -3.28
C PRO A 19 -6.08 -6.96 -2.21
N TYR A 20 -6.62 -6.91 -1.00
CA TYR A 20 -5.96 -6.30 0.14
C TYR A 20 -5.89 -7.25 1.33
N GLU A 21 -4.87 -7.06 2.15
CA GLU A 21 -4.73 -7.65 3.48
C GLU A 21 -4.34 -6.56 4.49
N ILE A 22 -4.79 -6.68 5.73
CA ILE A 22 -4.34 -5.88 6.86
C ILE A 22 -3.35 -6.74 7.66
N LYS A 23 -2.06 -6.42 7.57
CA LYS A 23 -0.98 -7.06 8.34
C LYS A 23 -0.09 -5.98 8.96
N ASN A 24 0.43 -6.25 10.17
CA ASN A 24 1.30 -5.33 10.91
C ASN A 24 0.73 -3.89 10.98
N GLU A 25 -0.56 -3.78 11.29
CA GLU A 25 -1.28 -2.50 11.41
C GLU A 25 -1.32 -1.63 10.13
N LYS A 26 -0.90 -2.16 8.99
CA LYS A 26 -0.96 -1.51 7.68
C LYS A 26 -1.91 -2.24 6.74
N ILE A 27 -2.43 -1.51 5.76
CA ILE A 27 -3.14 -2.09 4.62
C ILE A 27 -2.11 -2.40 3.56
N HIS A 28 -2.20 -3.58 2.98
CA HIS A 28 -1.35 -4.10 1.92
C HIS A 28 -2.22 -4.42 0.72
N ILE A 29 -2.04 -3.71 -0.38
CA ILE A 29 -2.77 -3.91 -1.62
C ILE A 29 -1.87 -4.59 -2.63
N LYS A 30 -2.30 -5.75 -3.13
CA LYS A 30 -1.66 -6.44 -4.24
C LYS A 30 -1.89 -5.65 -5.53
N LEU A 31 -0.82 -5.25 -6.19
CA LEU A 31 -0.89 -4.55 -7.47
C LEU A 31 -0.94 -5.55 -8.63
N PRO A 32 -1.78 -5.32 -9.66
CA PRO A 32 -1.84 -6.16 -10.85
C PRO A 32 -0.73 -5.84 -11.87
N PHE A 33 0.32 -5.15 -11.43
CA PHE A 33 1.45 -4.72 -12.24
C PHE A 33 2.68 -4.55 -11.34
N TYR A 34 3.86 -4.64 -11.96
CA TYR A 34 5.13 -4.32 -11.32
C TYR A 34 5.44 -2.83 -11.46
N VAL A 35 6.14 -2.31 -10.45
CA VAL A 35 6.55 -0.91 -10.37
C VAL A 35 8.06 -0.85 -10.52
N ASP A 36 8.53 -0.03 -11.46
CA ASP A 36 9.93 0.34 -11.58
C ASP A 36 10.30 1.24 -10.40
N LEU A 37 11.06 0.70 -9.44
CA LEU A 37 11.43 1.40 -8.21
C LEU A 37 12.30 2.62 -8.48
N LYS A 38 13.18 2.56 -9.50
CA LYS A 38 14.02 3.69 -9.88
C LYS A 38 13.15 4.85 -10.37
N ARG A 39 12.22 4.53 -11.27
CA ARG A 39 11.28 5.52 -11.80
C ARG A 39 10.34 6.07 -10.73
N LEU A 40 9.87 5.21 -9.81
CA LEU A 40 9.06 5.65 -8.67
C LEU A 40 9.85 6.64 -7.79
N THR A 41 11.09 6.31 -7.45
CA THR A 41 11.95 7.16 -6.62
C THR A 41 12.20 8.53 -7.25
N ASP A 42 12.42 8.59 -8.57
CA ASP A 42 12.57 9.86 -9.29
C ASP A 42 11.29 10.70 -9.22
N ILE A 43 10.12 10.10 -9.45
CA ILE A 43 8.81 10.79 -9.34
C ILE A 43 8.58 11.30 -7.92
N LEU A 44 8.89 10.50 -6.90
CA LEU A 44 8.71 10.87 -5.50
C LEU A 44 9.60 12.05 -5.11
N LYS A 45 10.89 12.01 -5.45
CA LYS A 45 11.84 13.10 -5.20
C LYS A 45 11.42 14.39 -5.92
N GLN A 46 10.99 14.32 -7.18
CA GLN A 46 10.48 15.47 -7.93
C GLN A 46 9.25 16.10 -7.27
N ARG A 47 8.40 15.30 -6.63
CA ARG A 47 7.21 15.75 -5.88
C ARG A 47 7.53 16.19 -4.44
N GLY A 48 8.81 16.18 -4.04
CA GLY A 48 9.28 16.64 -2.73
C GLY A 48 9.09 15.62 -1.60
N TYR A 49 8.93 14.34 -1.92
CA TYR A 49 8.89 13.27 -0.92
C TYR A 49 10.30 12.80 -0.55
N PHE A 50 10.45 12.41 0.71
CA PHE A 50 11.63 11.70 1.20
C PHE A 50 11.44 10.21 0.96
N VAL A 51 12.54 9.52 0.67
CA VAL A 51 12.55 8.11 0.27
C VAL A 51 13.49 7.32 1.19
N ALA A 52 13.14 6.06 1.47
CA ALA A 52 13.85 5.19 2.40
C ALA A 52 15.11 4.56 1.81
N ASN A 53 14.96 3.92 0.66
CA ASN A 53 15.97 3.05 0.08
C ASN A 53 16.55 3.61 -1.23
N ASP A 54 17.73 3.12 -1.60
CA ASP A 54 18.25 3.26 -2.95
C ASP A 54 17.66 2.14 -3.85
N PRO A 55 16.98 2.47 -4.96
CA PRO A 55 16.38 1.48 -5.85
C PRO A 55 17.40 0.60 -6.59
N GLU A 56 18.70 0.92 -6.57
CA GLU A 56 19.76 0.06 -7.13
C GLU A 56 20.27 -0.97 -6.10
N GLU A 57 19.98 -0.79 -4.81
CA GLU A 57 20.44 -1.66 -3.72
C GLU A 57 19.34 -2.52 -3.10
N MET A 58 18.07 -2.09 -3.20
CA MET A 58 16.93 -2.71 -2.51
C MET A 58 15.75 -2.98 -3.45
N ASP A 59 15.02 -4.05 -3.16
CA ASP A 59 13.79 -4.50 -3.86
C ASP A 59 12.50 -3.88 -3.28
N SER A 60 12.65 -2.85 -2.45
CA SER A 60 11.55 -2.15 -1.80
C SER A 60 11.84 -0.66 -1.68
N GLN A 61 10.78 0.14 -1.65
CA GLN A 61 10.87 1.58 -1.53
C GLN A 61 9.82 2.11 -0.56
N GLY A 62 10.28 2.73 0.53
CA GLY A 62 9.45 3.50 1.45
C GLY A 62 9.48 5.00 1.14
N TRP A 63 8.41 5.74 1.44
CA TRP A 63 8.41 7.21 1.30
C TRP A 63 7.41 7.93 2.21
N GLY A 64 7.67 9.22 2.43
CA GLY A 64 6.82 10.10 3.25
C GLY A 64 7.13 11.57 3.06
N LYS A 65 6.23 12.42 3.58
CA LYS A 65 6.32 13.88 3.42
C LYS A 65 7.48 14.50 4.20
N TRP A 66 7.85 13.87 5.32
CA TRP A 66 8.90 14.34 6.20
C TRP A 66 10.03 13.33 6.23
N TYR A 67 11.25 13.83 6.39
CA TYR A 67 12.41 12.98 6.60
C TYR A 67 12.28 12.25 7.93
N ASP A 68 12.52 10.94 7.90
CA ASP A 68 12.59 10.09 9.07
C ASP A 68 13.97 9.42 9.09
N ALA A 69 14.79 9.73 10.11
CA ALA A 69 16.14 9.21 10.26
C ALA A 69 16.18 7.71 10.59
N GLU A 70 15.09 7.19 11.16
CA GLU A 70 14.93 5.77 11.48
C GLU A 70 14.32 5.00 10.29
N GLY A 71 13.93 5.71 9.22
CA GLY A 71 13.39 5.13 7.99
C GLY A 71 11.92 4.69 8.11
N TYR A 72 11.20 5.12 9.16
CA TYR A 72 9.79 4.76 9.37
C TYR A 72 8.85 5.57 8.48
N TYR A 73 8.85 5.24 7.19
CA TYR A 73 7.97 5.86 6.23
C TYR A 73 6.55 5.25 6.26
N PRO A 74 5.49 6.06 6.05
CA PRO A 74 4.12 5.58 6.05
C PRO A 74 3.84 4.64 4.87
N TYR A 75 4.32 5.03 3.68
CA TYR A 75 4.04 4.34 2.42
C TYR A 75 5.21 3.46 2.00
N TRP A 76 4.90 2.28 1.47
CA TRP A 76 5.89 1.32 1.00
C TRP A 76 5.41 0.61 -0.25
N ILE A 77 6.34 0.30 -1.12
CA ILE A 77 6.19 -0.74 -2.14
C ILE A 77 7.29 -1.78 -1.97
N TYR A 78 6.94 -3.05 -2.14
CA TYR A 78 7.89 -4.17 -2.04
C TYR A 78 7.38 -5.35 -2.86
N GLU A 79 8.29 -6.26 -3.20
CA GLU A 79 7.96 -7.54 -3.83
C GLU A 79 7.76 -8.64 -2.77
N GLU A 80 6.70 -9.43 -2.91
CA GLU A 80 6.46 -10.66 -2.15
C GLU A 80 5.75 -11.66 -3.08
N ASP A 81 6.21 -12.91 -3.15
CA ASP A 81 5.65 -13.96 -4.01
C ASP A 81 5.48 -13.53 -5.49
N HIS A 82 6.49 -12.88 -6.07
CA HIS A 82 6.45 -12.36 -7.44
C HIS A 82 5.27 -11.41 -7.70
N CYS A 83 4.93 -10.59 -6.72
CA CYS A 83 3.88 -9.59 -6.81
C CYS A 83 4.32 -8.34 -6.06
N HIS A 84 4.02 -7.16 -6.61
CA HIS A 84 4.22 -5.91 -5.88
C HIS A 84 3.04 -5.63 -4.95
N TYR A 85 3.35 -5.28 -3.72
CA TYR A 85 2.40 -4.83 -2.72
C TYR A 85 2.62 -3.36 -2.40
N PHE A 86 1.55 -2.58 -2.41
CA PHE A 86 1.54 -1.22 -1.86
C PHE A 86 1.02 -1.25 -0.43
N ALA A 87 1.83 -0.81 0.51
CA ALA A 87 1.50 -0.76 1.93
C ALA A 87 1.39 0.67 2.46
N PHE A 88 0.35 0.94 3.25
CA PHE A 88 0.08 2.27 3.79
C PHE A 88 -0.72 2.19 5.10
N PRO A 89 -0.76 3.26 5.92
CA PRO A 89 -1.54 3.29 7.13
C PRO A 89 -3.04 3.19 6.82
N PRO A 90 -3.85 2.54 7.67
CA PRO A 90 -5.25 2.30 7.39
C PRO A 90 -6.12 3.56 7.44
N GLU A 91 -5.73 4.60 8.18
CA GLU A 91 -6.48 5.86 8.41
C GLU A 91 -7.89 5.72 9.03
N ASP A 92 -8.48 4.53 8.96
CA ASP A 92 -9.79 4.16 9.46
C ASP A 92 -9.66 3.02 10.48
N TYR A 93 -10.27 3.22 11.64
CA TYR A 93 -10.27 2.25 12.74
C TYR A 93 -11.67 2.04 13.26
N LYS A 94 -12.00 0.79 13.55
CA LYS A 94 -13.22 0.43 14.29
C LYS A 94 -12.90 0.37 15.77
N LEU A 95 -13.72 1.04 16.58
CA LEU A 95 -13.68 0.90 18.04
C LEU A 95 -14.38 -0.40 18.45
N VAL A 96 -13.67 -1.28 19.14
CA VAL A 96 -14.22 -2.50 19.72
C VAL A 96 -14.18 -2.39 21.24
N PRO A 97 -15.35 -2.41 21.91
CA PRO A 97 -15.40 -2.44 23.36
C PRO A 97 -14.72 -3.70 23.90
N GLU A 98 -13.86 -3.55 24.90
CA GLU A 98 -13.19 -4.65 25.57
C GLU A 98 -13.61 -4.66 27.06
N PRO A 99 -14.31 -5.70 27.54
CA PRO A 99 -14.78 -5.73 28.94
C PRO A 99 -13.61 -5.66 29.93
N GLY A 100 -13.60 -4.62 30.76
CA GLY A 100 -12.57 -4.43 31.79
C GLY A 100 -11.26 -3.78 31.30
N ALA A 101 -11.19 -3.35 30.03
CA ALA A 101 -10.04 -2.67 29.46
C ALA A 101 -10.44 -1.42 28.65
N ALA A 102 -9.44 -0.65 28.19
CA ALA A 102 -9.68 0.44 27.25
C ALA A 102 -10.16 -0.14 25.91
N PRO A 103 -11.06 0.53 25.18
CA PRO A 103 -11.51 0.08 23.87
C PRO A 103 -10.34 -0.11 22.89
N LYS A 104 -10.39 -1.18 22.11
CA LYS A 104 -9.37 -1.50 21.11
C LYS A 104 -9.71 -0.84 19.77
N TYR A 105 -8.73 -0.21 19.14
CA TYR A 105 -8.83 0.28 17.77
C TYR A 105 -8.38 -0.80 16.81
N ILE A 106 -9.29 -1.31 15.99
CA ILE A 106 -8.99 -2.34 14.99
C ILE A 106 -8.90 -1.65 13.62
N PRO A 107 -7.77 -1.78 12.90
CA PRO A 107 -7.62 -1.20 11.57
C PRO A 107 -8.63 -1.83 10.61
N VAL A 108 -9.21 -1.01 9.73
CA VAL A 108 -10.17 -1.45 8.71
C VAL A 108 -9.87 -0.77 7.39
N LEU A 109 -10.26 -1.41 6.28
CA LEU A 109 -10.34 -0.72 5.00
C LEU A 109 -11.62 0.12 4.99
N GLY A 110 -11.52 1.39 5.40
CA GLY A 110 -12.61 2.36 5.35
C GLY A 110 -12.51 3.30 4.15
N THR A 111 -13.35 4.34 4.13
CA THR A 111 -13.41 5.30 3.03
C THR A 111 -12.08 6.05 2.84
N LYS A 112 -11.43 6.47 3.93
CA LYS A 112 -10.16 7.23 3.83
C LYS A 112 -9.05 6.34 3.30
N ALA A 113 -9.00 5.08 3.74
CA ALA A 113 -8.05 4.11 3.20
C ALA A 113 -8.17 3.94 1.69
N VAL A 114 -9.41 3.86 1.20
CA VAL A 114 -9.71 3.71 -0.23
C VAL A 114 -9.37 4.98 -1.01
N GLU A 115 -9.68 6.15 -0.46
CA GLU A 115 -9.31 7.45 -1.02
C GLU A 115 -7.79 7.61 -1.12
N GLU A 116 -7.05 7.24 -0.07
CA GLU A 116 -5.59 7.27 -0.02
C GLU A 116 -4.98 6.33 -1.07
N PHE A 117 -5.51 5.10 -1.18
CA PHE A 117 -5.09 4.19 -2.25
C PHE A 117 -5.29 4.81 -3.63
N PHE A 118 -6.45 5.40 -3.90
CA PHE A 118 -6.72 6.01 -5.20
C PHE A 118 -6.00 7.33 -5.42
N HIS A 119 -5.52 7.99 -4.37
CA HIS A 119 -4.60 9.11 -4.46
C HIS A 119 -3.22 8.66 -4.97
N TRP A 120 -2.71 7.52 -4.48
CA TRP A 120 -1.40 6.98 -4.88
C TRP A 120 -1.42 6.17 -6.18
N LEU A 121 -2.53 5.53 -6.52
CA LEU A 121 -2.63 4.65 -7.68
C LEU A 121 -2.15 5.30 -9.00
N PRO A 122 -2.47 6.57 -9.33
CA PRO A 122 -1.93 7.22 -10.52
C PRO A 122 -0.40 7.34 -10.52
N VAL A 123 0.21 7.59 -9.36
CA VAL A 123 1.68 7.68 -9.21
C VAL A 123 2.32 6.32 -9.43
N LEU A 124 1.75 5.27 -8.83
CA LEU A 124 2.21 3.89 -9.02
C LEU A 124 2.06 3.45 -10.49
N LYS A 125 0.97 3.85 -11.15
CA LYS A 125 0.75 3.58 -12.59
C LYS A 125 1.73 4.34 -13.48
N GLU A 126 2.13 5.55 -13.10
CA GLU A 126 3.15 6.31 -13.82
C GLU A 126 4.49 5.55 -13.80
N ALA A 127 4.82 4.90 -12.68
CA ALA A 127 6.02 4.11 -12.49
C ALA A 127 5.90 2.62 -12.90
N ILE A 128 4.94 2.24 -13.75
CA ILE A 128 4.85 0.84 -14.23
C ILE A 128 6.14 0.44 -14.96
N LEU A 129 6.64 -0.76 -14.63
CA LEU A 129 7.73 -1.41 -15.35
C LEU A 129 7.24 -1.77 -16.76
N LYS A 130 7.79 -1.10 -17.78
CA LYS A 130 7.27 -1.15 -19.16
C LYS A 130 7.62 -2.42 -19.94
N ASP A 131 8.45 -3.30 -19.39
CA ASP A 131 9.04 -4.44 -20.11
C ASP A 131 8.50 -5.82 -19.71
N GLU A 132 7.43 -5.93 -18.92
CA GLU A 132 6.74 -7.21 -18.81
C GLU A 132 5.52 -7.25 -19.76
N PRO A 133 5.50 -8.13 -20.78
CA PRO A 133 4.30 -8.36 -21.55
C PRO A 133 3.24 -8.85 -20.57
N ALA A 134 2.08 -8.19 -20.56
CA ALA A 134 0.89 -8.64 -19.83
C ALA A 134 0.78 -10.16 -20.01
N ARG A 135 1.15 -10.93 -18.97
CA ARG A 135 1.14 -12.39 -19.09
C ARG A 135 -0.28 -12.76 -19.47
N LEU A 136 -0.35 -13.46 -20.59
CA LEU A 136 -1.54 -13.99 -21.22
C LEU A 136 -2.48 -14.54 -20.16
N ARG A 137 -3.72 -14.06 -20.19
CA ARG A 137 -4.85 -14.76 -19.60
C ARG A 137 -4.93 -16.11 -20.33
N GLU A 138 -4.52 -17.17 -19.67
CA GLU A 138 -4.94 -18.53 -20.01
C GLU A 138 -6.35 -18.80 -19.46
#